data_AF-A0A9D4J6L4-F1
#
_entry.id   AF-A0A9D4J6L4-F1
#
_cell.length_a   1.000
_cell.length_b   1.000
_cell.length_c   1.000
_cell.angle_alpha   90.00
_cell.angle_beta   90.00
_cell.angle_gamma   90.00
#
_symmetry.space_group_name_H-M   'P 1'
#
loop_
_entity.id
_entity.type
_entity.pdbx_description
1 polymer ?
#
loop_
_entity_poly.entity_id
_entity_poly.type
_entity_poly.pdbx_seq_one_letter_code
_entity_poly.pdbx_strand_id
1 'polypeptide(L)' 'MPVTVFQDHNQPVTTAAFAGNEKVVSGSDDRTVKVWDLKNMRSPIATIRTDSSVNSVCFEVTEHYSHPSR' A
#
# COMPACT_ATOMS: atom_id res chain seq x y z
N MET A 1 3.21 -20.78 10.96
CA MET A 1 3.72 -19.74 10.03
C MET A 1 3.84 -18.45 10.81
N PRO A 2 4.97 -17.74 10.77
CA PRO A 2 5.10 -16.44 11.44
C PRO A 2 4.20 -15.40 10.76
N VAL A 3 3.59 -14.53 11.57
CA VAL A 3 2.81 -13.37 11.11
C VAL A 3 3.64 -12.13 11.39
N THR A 4 3.70 -11.23 10.41
CA THR A 4 4.32 -9.91 10.57
C THR A 4 3.26 -8.85 10.68
N VAL A 5 3.48 -7.87 11.56
CA VAL A 5 2.58 -6.73 11.78
C VAL A 5 3.30 -5.45 11.45
N PHE A 6 2.68 -4.61 10.61
CA PHE A 6 3.16 -3.27 10.30
C PHE A 6 2.62 -2.27 11.33
N GLN A 7 3.50 -1.73 12.18
CA GLN A 7 3.12 -0.88 13.33
C GLN A 7 3.52 0.59 13.13
N ASP A 8 2.88 1.29 12.20
CA ASP A 8 3.19 2.72 11.94
C ASP A 8 1.96 3.62 11.80
N HIS A 9 0.78 3.06 11.52
CA HIS A 9 -0.45 3.85 11.52
C HIS A 9 -0.84 4.24 12.95
N ASN A 10 -1.19 5.51 13.15
CA ASN A 10 -1.53 6.06 14.48
C ASN A 10 -3.03 6.09 14.77
N GLN A 11 -3.85 5.64 13.81
CA GLN A 11 -5.30 5.55 13.86
C GLN A 11 -5.75 4.29 13.11
N PRO A 12 -7.03 3.90 13.15
CA PRO A 12 -7.52 2.72 12.47
C PRO A 12 -7.11 2.66 10.99
N VAL A 13 -6.68 1.48 10.56
CA VAL A 13 -6.48 1.17 9.15
C VAL A 13 -7.85 0.84 8.57
N THR A 14 -8.29 1.64 7.60
CA THR A 14 -9.62 1.54 6.98
C THR A 14 -9.59 0.67 5.73
N THR A 15 -8.43 0.52 5.10
CA THR A 15 -8.28 -0.14 3.81
C THR A 15 -6.86 -0.66 3.59
N ALA A 16 -6.73 -1.77 2.86
CA ALA A 16 -5.46 -2.29 2.40
C ALA A 16 -5.62 -2.99 1.03
N ALA A 17 -4.62 -2.86 0.16
CA ALA A 17 -4.59 -3.47 -1.16
C ALA A 17 -3.17 -3.95 -1.52
N PHE A 18 -3.07 -5.03 -2.28
CA PHE A 18 -1.80 -5.47 -2.85
C PHE A 18 -1.42 -4.61 -4.06
N ALA A 19 -0.18 -4.15 -4.10
CA ALA A 19 0.41 -3.44 -5.22
C ALA A 19 1.43 -4.35 -5.92
N GLY A 20 0.92 -5.31 -6.70
CA GLY A 20 1.72 -6.41 -7.24
C GLY A 20 2.09 -7.45 -6.17
N ASN A 21 3.15 -8.21 -6.41
CA ASN A 21 3.47 -9.40 -5.60
C ASN A 21 4.23 -9.09 -4.29
N GLU A 22 4.85 -7.93 -4.19
CA GLU A 22 5.83 -7.64 -3.12
C GLU A 22 5.50 -6.37 -2.34
N LYS A 23 4.39 -5.69 -2.65
CA LYS A 23 4.02 -4.44 -1.99
C LYS A 23 2.58 -4.47 -1.52
N VAL A 24 2.34 -3.75 -0.44
CA VAL A 24 1.01 -3.50 0.11
C VAL A 24 0.84 -2.00 0.26
N VAL A 25 -0.35 -1.51 -0.01
CA VAL A 25 -0.78 -0.14 0.23
C VAL A 25 -1.86 -0.16 1.29
N SER A 26 -1.73 0.65 2.33
CA SER A 26 -2.74 0.80 3.37
C SER A 26 -3.17 2.26 3.51
N GLY A 27 -4.45 2.48 3.79
CA GLY A 27 -5.02 3.79 4.11
C GLY A 27 -5.59 3.80 5.52
N SER A 28 -5.55 4.96 6.18
CA SER A 28 -5.97 5.10 7.57
C SER A 28 -6.66 6.44 7.84
N ASP A 29 -7.40 6.47 8.95
CA ASP A 29 -7.93 7.68 9.58
C ASP A 29 -6.84 8.63 10.09
N ASP A 30 -5.58 8.19 10.14
CA ASP A 30 -4.44 9.07 10.45
C ASP A 30 -4.09 10.02 9.30
N ARG A 31 -4.91 10.01 8.23
CA ARG A 31 -4.78 10.83 7.02
C ARG A 31 -3.49 10.51 6.26
N THR A 32 -3.10 9.24 6.28
CA THR A 32 -1.97 8.75 5.51
C THR A 32 -2.32 7.52 4.69
N VAL A 33 -1.68 7.45 3.53
CA VAL A 33 -1.52 6.22 2.76
C VAL A 33 -0.07 5.77 2.92
N LYS A 34 0.15 4.52 3.32
CA LYS A 34 1.49 3.94 3.49
C LYS A 34 1.71 2.83 2.47
N VAL A 35 2.91 2.80 1.91
CA VAL A 35 3.35 1.74 1.01
C VAL A 35 4.38 0.90 1.74
N TRP A 36 4.21 -0.41 1.70
CA TRP A 36 5.01 -1.40 2.39
C TRP A 36 5.71 -2.30 1.38
N ASP A 37 6.95 -2.68 1.66
CA ASP A 37 7.67 -3.73 0.94
C ASP A 37 7.67 -5.00 1.79
N LEU A 38 7.16 -6.10 1.23
CA LEU A 38 7.12 -7.40 1.91
C LEU A 38 8.53 -7.98 2.13
N LYS A 39 9.56 -7.53 1.40
CA LYS A 39 10.95 -7.90 1.66
C LYS A 39 11.55 -7.13 2.84
N ASN A 40 11.03 -5.92 3.13
CA ASN A 40 11.52 -5.06 4.21
C ASN A 40 10.37 -4.60 5.10
N MET A 41 9.96 -5.47 6.02
CA MET A 41 8.74 -5.31 6.79
C MET A 41 8.87 -4.42 8.05
N ARG A 42 9.90 -3.58 8.15
CA ARG A 42 10.17 -2.76 9.35
C ARG A 42 9.52 -1.39 9.33
N SER A 43 9.44 -0.76 8.16
CA SER A 43 8.93 0.60 8.00
C SER A 43 8.33 0.78 6.61
N PRO A 44 7.39 1.72 6.43
CA PRO A 44 6.84 2.00 5.12
C PRO A 44 7.94 2.57 4.21
N ILE A 45 7.95 2.15 2.94
CA ILE A 45 8.87 2.70 1.92
C ILE A 45 8.42 4.07 1.41
N ALA A 46 7.14 4.38 1.59
CA ALA A 46 6.57 5.69 1.29
C ALA A 46 5.40 5.99 2.23
N THR A 47 5.26 7.26 2.60
CA THR A 47 4.09 7.79 3.31
C THR A 47 3.57 8.99 2.53
N ILE A 48 2.31 8.92 2.14
CA ILE A 48 1.59 9.98 1.45
C ILE A 48 0.60 10.57 2.47
N ARG A 49 0.62 11.90 2.64
CA ARG A 49 -0.31 12.60 3.52
C ARG A 49 -1.51 13.12 2.73
N THR A 50 -2.69 12.97 3.30
CA THR A 50 -3.95 13.53 2.80
C THR A 50 -4.46 14.59 3.77
N ASP A 51 -5.37 15.44 3.31
CA ASP A 51 -6.03 16.47 4.12
C ASP A 51 -7.16 15.89 5.01
N SER A 52 -7.71 14.74 4.62
CA SER A 52 -8.79 14.02 5.28
C SER A 52 -8.49 12.52 5.45
N SER A 53 -9.35 11.80 6.17
CA SER A 53 -9.27 10.35 6.34
C SER A 53 -9.32 9.62 5.00
N VAL A 54 -8.53 8.55 4.88
CA VAL A 54 -8.56 7.67 3.71
C VAL A 54 -9.60 6.59 3.97
N ASN A 55 -10.65 6.50 3.14
CA ASN A 55 -11.70 5.49 3.33
C ASN A 55 -11.51 4.23 2.48
N SER A 56 -10.83 4.34 1.34
CA SER A 56 -10.62 3.22 0.42
C SER A 56 -9.39 3.46 -0.46
N VAL A 57 -8.66 2.38 -0.76
CA VAL A 57 -7.59 2.38 -1.77
C VAL A 57 -7.84 1.22 -2.72
N CYS A 58 -7.64 1.47 -4.02
CA CYS A 58 -7.66 0.45 -5.05
C CYS A 58 -6.31 0.50 -5.79
N PHE A 59 -5.78 -0.67 -6.11
CA PHE A 59 -4.58 -0.79 -6.94
C PHE A 59 -4.93 -1.60 -8.17
N GLU A 60 -4.62 -1.07 -9.34
CA GLU A 60 -4.76 -1.77 -10.61
C GLU A 60 -3.37 -2.11 -11.13
N VAL A 61 -3.12 -3.39 -11.41
CA VAL A 61 -1.94 -3.81 -12.15
C VAL A 61 -2.28 -3.66 -13.63
N THR A 62 -1.87 -2.53 -14.24
CA THR A 62 -1.96 -2.40 -15.69
C THR A 62 -0.80 -3.18 -16.31
N GLU A 63 -1.09 -4.33 -16.94
CA GLU A 63 -0.14 -4.93 -17.87
C GLU A 63 -0.04 -4.04 -19.11
N HIS A 64 1.09 -3.35 -19.26
CA HIS A 64 1.40 -2.67 -20.51
C HIS A 64 1.64 -3.74 -21.59
N TYR A 65 0.62 -4.00 -22.42
CA TYR A 65 0.79 -4.71 -23.68
C TYR A 65 1.71 -3.88 -24.60
N SER A 66 3.00 -4.19 -24.60
CA SER A 66 3.90 -3.78 -25.67
C SER A 66 3.48 -4.52 -26.94
N HIS A 67 2.93 -3.79 -27.91
CA HIS A 67 2.62 -4.36 -29.21
C HIS A 67 3.93 -4.87 -29.82
N PRO A 68 3.99 -6.12 -30.31
CA PRO A 68 5.15 -6.58 -31.04
C PRO A 68 5.26 -5.76 -32.34
N SER A 69 6.37 -5.04 -32.50
CA SER A 69 6.72 -4.37 -33.75
C SER A 69 6.83 -5.42 -34.85
N ARG A 70 5.98 -5.31 -35.87
CA ARG A 70 6.07 -6.06 -37.14
C ARG A 70 7.24 -5.57 -37.98
#